data_AF-A0A133UFU4-F1
#
_entry.id   AF-A0A133UFU4-F1
#
_cell.length_a   1.000
_cell.length_b   1.000
_cell.length_c   1.000
_cell.angle_alpha   90.00
_cell.angle_beta   90.00
_cell.angle_gamma   90.00
#
_symmetry.space_group_name_H-M   'P 1'
#
loop_
_entity.id
_entity.type
_entity.pdbx_description
1 polymer ?
#
loop_
_entity_poly.entity_id
_entity_poly.type
_entity_poly.pdbx_seq_one_letter_code
_entity_poly.pdbx_strand_id
1 'polypeptide(L)' 'MSTTITVKETTREKLEKLKEREKATSFDQLLRKIADEKLEIHDSLFGKAKGMRKNFEREHEERV' A
#
# COMPACT_ATOMS: atom_id res chain seq x y z
N MET A 1 9.69 11.98 4.93
CA MET A 1 10.23 12.20 6.29
C MET A 1 10.46 10.85 6.92
N SER A 2 11.64 10.61 7.46
CA SER A 2 11.93 9.39 8.23
C SER A 2 11.38 9.55 9.64
N THR A 3 10.66 8.54 10.13
CA THR A 3 10.20 8.47 11.53
C THR A 3 10.94 7.32 12.19
N THR A 4 11.67 7.61 13.26
CA THR A 4 12.39 6.57 14.01
C THR A 4 11.42 5.86 14.94
N ILE A 5 11.31 4.54 14.80
CA ILE A 5 10.51 3.70 15.68
C ILE A 5 11.47 2.83 16.49
N THR A 6 11.40 2.91 17.81
CA THR A 6 12.15 2.01 18.70
C THR A 6 11.37 0.72 18.87
N VAL A 7 12.02 -0.41 18.58
CA VAL A 7 11.45 -1.74 18.79
C VAL A 7 12.32 -2.54 19.76
N LYS A 8 11.70 -3.51 20.44
CA LYS A 8 12.45 -4.47 21.28
C LYS A 8 13.40 -5.29 20.41
N GLU A 9 14.53 -5.70 20.98
CA GLU A 9 15.56 -6.49 20.30
C GLU A 9 15.00 -7.81 19.74
N THR A 10 14.17 -8.51 20.53
CA THR A 10 13.46 -9.73 20.10
C THR A 10 12.56 -9.50 18.87
N THR A 11 12.03 -8.29 18.71
CA THR A 11 11.20 -7.93 17.56
C THR A 11 12.07 -7.61 16.34
N ARG A 12 13.22 -6.97 16.56
CA ARG A 12 14.20 -6.71 15.51
C ARG A 12 14.72 -8.01 14.90
N GLU A 13 15.08 -9.00 15.70
CA GLU A 13 15.54 -10.32 15.20
C GLU A 13 14.48 -11.01 14.32
N LYS A 14 13.21 -10.93 14.73
CA LYS A 14 12.10 -11.47 13.93
C LYS A 14 11.96 -10.73 12.60
N LEU A 15 12.10 -9.40 12.60
CA LEU A 15 12.06 -8.59 11.38
C LEU A 15 13.24 -8.89 10.46
N GLU A 16 14.44 -9.14 10.99
CA GLU A 16 15.62 -9.52 10.20
C GLU A 16 15.40 -10.87 9.49
N LYS A 17 14.94 -11.90 10.21
CA LYS A 17 14.60 -13.21 9.61
C LYS A 17 13.53 -13.10 8.53
N LEU A 18 12.55 -12.23 8.77
CA LEU A 18 11.43 -12.04 7.85
C LEU A 18 11.86 -11.22 6.62
N LYS A 19 12.78 -10.27 6.78
CA LYS A 19 13.44 -9.55 5.67
C LYS A 19 14.21 -10.50 4.75
N GLU A 20 14.97 -11.43 5.32
CA GLU A 20 15.72 -12.43 4.54
C GLU A 20 14.78 -13.36 3.76
N ARG A 21 13.74 -13.86 4.41
CA ARG A 21 12.74 -14.75 3.79
C ARG A 21 12.01 -14.10 2.62
N GLU A 22 11.60 -12.84 2.79
CA GLU A 22 10.87 -12.06 1.78
C GLU A 22 11.78 -11.36 0.75
N LYS A 23 13.11 -11.49 0.90
CA LYS A 23 14.13 -10.79 0.10
C LYS A 23 13.88 -9.28 -0.01
N ALA A 24 13.38 -8.68 1.06
CA ALA A 24 13.04 -7.25 1.08
C ALA A 24 14.30 -6.38 1.17
N THR A 25 14.33 -5.28 0.42
CA THR A 25 15.51 -4.41 0.35
C THR A 25 15.66 -3.56 1.62
N SER A 26 14.54 -3.14 2.23
CA SER A 26 14.51 -2.37 3.48
C SER A 26 13.44 -2.88 4.45
N PHE A 27 13.59 -2.53 5.74
CA PHE A 27 12.56 -2.80 6.74
C PHE A 27 11.26 -2.05 6.43
N ASP A 28 11.34 -0.83 5.90
CA ASP A 28 10.16 -0.07 5.48
C ASP A 28 9.38 -0.79 4.37
N GLN A 29 10.08 -1.36 3.39
CA GLN A 29 9.42 -2.11 2.32
C GLN A 29 8.74 -3.38 2.85
N LEU A 30 9.39 -4.06 3.79
CA LEU A 30 8.83 -5.24 4.47
C LEU A 30 7.58 -4.86 5.28
N LEU A 31 7.67 -3.81 6.09
CA LEU A 31 6.58 -3.35 6.94
C LEU A 31 5.40 -2.84 6.11
N ARG A 32 5.65 -2.16 4.98
CA ARG A 32 4.60 -1.77 4.02
C ARG A 32 3.87 -2.98 3.48
N LYS A 33 4.58 -3.97 2.93
CA LYS A 33 3.94 -5.20 2.43
C LYS A 33 3.07 -5.88 3.47
N ILE A 34 3.58 -6.03 4.70
CA ILE A 34 2.83 -6.65 5.80
C ILE A 34 1.59 -5.80 6.16
N ALA A 35 1.72 -4.49 6.18
CA ALA A 35 0.61 -3.58 6.45
C ALA A 35 -0.45 -3.65 5.35
N ASP A 36 -0.04 -3.65 4.08
CA ASP A 36 -0.91 -3.73 2.92
C ASP A 36 -1.67 -5.07 2.89
N GLU A 37 -0.97 -6.19 3.18
CA GLU A 37 -1.57 -7.53 3.25
C GLU A 37 -2.57 -7.66 4.41
N LYS A 38 -2.25 -7.13 5.59
CA LYS A 38 -3.09 -7.33 6.79
C LYS A 38 -4.22 -6.34 6.94
N LEU A 39 -4.05 -5.12 6.45
CA LEU A 39 -5.05 -4.07 6.62
C LEU A 39 -5.99 -3.98 5.40
N GLU A 40 -5.76 -4.78 4.34
CA GLU A 40 -6.43 -4.63 3.04
C GLU A 40 -6.40 -3.18 2.52
N ILE A 41 -5.42 -2.40 2.99
CA ILE A 41 -5.27 -1.00 2.62
C ILE A 41 -4.61 -1.03 1.26
N HIS A 42 -5.44 -0.94 0.22
CA HIS A 42 -4.96 -0.44 -1.05
C HIS A 42 -4.36 0.93 -0.80
N ASP A 43 -3.14 1.15 -1.33
CA ASP A 43 -2.30 2.36 -1.27
C ASP A 43 -3.01 3.66 -1.71
N SER A 44 -4.31 3.58 -2.03
CA SER A 44 -5.10 4.67 -2.53
C SER A 44 -6.60 4.37 -2.39
N LEU A 45 -7.33 5.25 -1.68
CA LEU A 45 -8.79 5.42 -1.88
C LEU A 45 -9.14 5.73 -3.36
N PHE A 46 -8.15 6.12 -4.18
CA PHE A 46 -8.26 6.33 -5.63
C PHE A 46 -7.83 5.12 -6.49
N GLY A 47 -7.22 4.08 -5.91
CA GLY A 47 -6.68 2.92 -6.65
C GLY A 47 -7.77 2.06 -7.29
N LYS A 48 -8.97 2.06 -6.69
CA LYS A 48 -10.17 1.42 -7.26
C LYS A 48 -10.74 2.16 -8.47
N ALA A 49 -10.34 3.42 -8.70
CA ALA A 49 -10.78 4.23 -9.84
C ALA A 49 -9.78 4.23 -11.01
N LYS A 50 -8.61 3.59 -10.91
CA LYS A 50 -7.66 3.54 -12.04
C LYS A 50 -8.06 2.54 -13.14
N GLY A 51 -9.03 1.66 -12.84
CA GLY A 51 -9.64 0.71 -13.80
C GLY A 51 -11.05 1.08 -14.23
N MET A 52 -11.72 2.04 -13.58
CA MET A 52 -13.02 2.54 -14.03
C MET A 52 -12.81 3.68 -15.02
N ARG A 53 -12.46 3.35 -16.27
CA ARG A 53 -12.89 4.18 -17.40
C ARG A 53 -14.41 4.05 -17.50
N LYS A 54 -15.13 4.75 -16.62
CA LYS A 54 -16.54 4.99 -16.84
C LYS A 54 -16.57 5.89 -18.07
N ASN A 55 -16.96 5.34 -19.21
CA ASN A 55 -17.31 6.14 -20.37
C ASN A 55 -18.33 7.15 -19.86
N PHE A 56 -17.92 8.41 -19.73
CA PHE A 56 -18.86 9.50 -19.59
C PHE A 56 -19.55 9.58 -20.95
N GLU A 57 -20.64 8.82 -21.11
CA GLU A 57 -21.64 9.15 -22.12
C GLU A 57 -22.18 10.52 -21.71
N ARG A 58 -21.70 11.52 -22.42
CA ARG A 58 -22.21 12.87 -22.34
C ARG A 58 -23.59 12.80 -22.97
N GLU A 59 -24.62 12.54 -22.16
CA GLU A 59 -26.00 12.65 -22.59
C GLU A 59 -26.18 14.06 -23.18
N HIS A 60 -26.64 14.05 -24.41
CA HIS A 60 -26.82 15.19 -25.28
C HIS A 60 -27.88 16.11 -24.65
N GLU A 61 -27.46 17.22 -24.03
CA GLU A 61 -28.40 18.31 -23.71
C GLU A 61 -28.66 19.07 -25.02
N GLU A 62 -29.55 18.54 -25.85
CA GLU A 62 -30.27 19.35 -26.83
C GLU A 62 -31.10 20.36 -26.04
N ARG A 63 -30.68 21.63 -26.05
CA ARG A 63 -31.58 22.73 -25.70
C ARG A 63 -32.11 23.35 -26.98
N VAL A 64 -33.43 23.17 -27.13
CA VAL A 64 -34.37 23.82 -28.05
C VAL A 64 -34.26 25.34 -27.98
#